data_AF-A0A7W0LYL6-F1
#
_entry.id   AF-A0A7W0LYL6-F1
#
_cell.length_a   1.000
_cell.length_b   1.000
_cell.length_c   1.000
_cell.angle_alpha   90.00
_cell.angle_beta   90.00
_cell.angle_gamma   90.00
#
_symmetry.space_group_name_H-M   'P 1'
#
loop_
_entity.id
_entity.type
_entity.pdbx_description
1 polymer ?
#
loop_
_entity_poly.entity_id
_entity_poly.type
_entity_poly.pdbx_seq_one_letter_code
_entity_poly.pdbx_strand_id
1 'polypeptide(L)'
;MNEIPAENYAQGWADDTRKPSPREGDERDILTGFLDWHRETFALKCGGVAPDRLSEKGIPPSGLSLHGLVRHLTGVERWWFRQQFAGEDLPHLYYSDDDPNQDFDTLDGDVGEALAVWRSECESSRAVVANAASLEQTGT
;
A
#
# COMPACT_ATOMS: atom_id res chain seq x y z
N MET A 1 -8.81 -28.53 20.73
CA MET A 1 -8.32 -27.63 19.68
C MET A 1 -6.85 -27.98 19.52
N ASN A 2 -6.44 -28.55 18.39
CA ASN A 2 -5.03 -28.93 18.20
C ASN A 2 -4.22 -27.63 18.06
N GLU A 3 -3.21 -27.46 18.91
CA GLU A 3 -2.26 -26.37 18.80
C GLU A 3 -1.51 -26.49 17.45
N ILE A 4 -1.41 -25.38 16.73
CA ILE A 4 -0.62 -25.33 15.50
C ILE A 4 0.85 -25.22 15.93
N PRO A 5 1.76 -26.09 15.44
CA PRO A 5 3.17 -26.00 15.79
C PRO A 5 3.78 -24.63 15.45
N ALA A 6 4.65 -24.12 16.33
CA ALA A 6 5.21 -22.77 16.24
C ALA A 6 5.90 -22.51 14.88
N GLU A 7 6.56 -23.53 14.34
CA GLU A 7 7.25 -23.51 13.04
C GLU A 7 6.34 -23.28 11.84
N ASN A 8 5.03 -23.50 11.98
CA ASN A 8 4.06 -23.29 10.91
C ASN A 8 3.50 -21.85 10.89
N TYR A 9 3.78 -21.04 11.91
CA TYR A 9 3.45 -19.62 11.88
C TYR A 9 4.44 -18.85 11.01
N ALA A 10 3.96 -17.78 10.37
CA ALA A 10 4.84 -16.82 9.72
C ALA A 10 5.82 -16.27 10.75
N GLN A 11 7.11 -16.27 10.41
CA GLN A 11 8.11 -15.67 11.27
C GLN A 11 7.88 -14.16 11.36
N GLY A 12 8.02 -13.61 12.57
CA GLY A 12 7.98 -12.16 12.75
C GLY A 12 9.21 -11.49 12.14
N TRP A 13 9.08 -10.24 11.74
CA TRP A 13 10.23 -9.41 11.37
C TRP A 13 10.92 -8.91 12.64
N ALA A 14 12.25 -9.07 12.72
CA ALA A 14 13.02 -8.58 13.87
C ALA A 14 12.90 -7.05 14.04
N ASP A 15 12.75 -6.33 12.92
CA ASP A 15 12.63 -4.88 12.86
C ASP A 15 11.17 -4.41 12.76
N ASP A 16 10.20 -5.24 13.18
CA ASP A 16 8.78 -4.86 13.18
C ASP A 16 8.48 -3.80 14.24
N THR A 17 8.44 -2.53 13.83
CA THR A 17 8.09 -1.39 14.69
C THR A 17 6.63 -0.96 14.55
N ARG A 18 5.80 -1.75 13.87
CA ARG A 18 4.43 -1.33 13.54
C ARG A 18 3.58 -1.20 14.78
N LYS A 19 2.75 -0.15 14.82
CA LYS A 19 1.70 -0.08 15.83
C LYS A 19 0.69 -1.20 15.54
N PRO A 20 0.32 -2.07 16.51
CA PRO A 20 -0.69 -3.10 16.25
C PRO A 20 -2.00 -2.44 15.83
N SER A 21 -2.71 -3.07 14.89
CA SER A 21 -4.05 -2.63 14.49
C SER A 21 -4.92 -2.44 15.75
N PRO A 22 -5.58 -1.29 15.90
CA PRO A 22 -6.44 -1.04 17.04
C PRO A 22 -7.61 -2.02 17.03
N ARG A 23 -8.02 -2.48 18.22
CA ARG A 23 -9.18 -3.36 18.42
C ARG A 23 -10.39 -2.63 18.99
N GLU A 24 -10.15 -1.46 19.56
CA GLU A 24 -11.10 -0.58 20.23
C GLU A 24 -10.70 0.87 19.91
N GLY A 25 -11.68 1.78 19.87
CA GLY A 25 -11.48 3.17 19.47
C GLY A 25 -12.73 3.74 18.82
N ASP A 26 -12.69 5.02 18.46
CA ASP A 26 -13.69 5.58 17.56
C ASP A 26 -13.51 5.04 16.13
N GLU A 27 -14.53 5.17 15.29
CA GLU A 27 -14.53 4.56 13.96
C GLU A 27 -13.38 5.07 13.07
N ARG A 28 -13.03 6.36 13.19
CA ARG A 28 -11.95 6.96 12.39
C ARG A 28 -10.60 6.42 12.84
N ASP A 29 -10.37 6.31 14.13
CA ASP A 29 -9.16 5.73 14.72
C ASP A 29 -8.98 4.27 14.31
N ILE A 30 -10.07 3.50 14.31
CA ILE A 30 -10.06 2.10 13.85
C ILE A 30 -9.67 2.02 12.37
N LEU A 31 -10.37 2.73 11.49
CA LEU A 31 -10.16 2.64 10.04
C LEU A 31 -8.77 3.13 9.63
N THR A 32 -8.33 4.27 10.16
CA THR A 32 -7.01 4.83 9.85
C THR A 32 -5.88 3.99 10.44
N GLY A 33 -6.03 3.51 11.68
CA GLY A 33 -5.05 2.63 12.30
C GLY A 33 -4.93 1.28 11.58
N PHE A 34 -6.03 0.73 11.07
CA PHE A 34 -6.02 -0.49 10.26
C PHE A 34 -5.29 -0.29 8.93
N LEU A 35 -5.57 0.82 8.24
CA LEU A 35 -4.92 1.15 6.99
C LEU A 35 -3.41 1.39 7.17
N ASP A 36 -3.03 2.10 8.24
CA ASP A 36 -1.63 2.35 8.58
C ASP A 36 -0.88 1.07 8.91
N TRP A 37 -1.49 0.16 9.67
CA TRP A 37 -0.92 -1.16 9.91
C TRP A 37 -0.66 -1.91 8.60
N HIS A 38 -1.59 -1.88 7.64
CA HIS A 38 -1.41 -2.53 6.33
C HIS A 38 -0.34 -1.87 5.47
N ARG A 39 -0.26 -0.54 5.45
CA ARG A 39 0.81 0.21 4.77
C ARG A 39 2.17 -0.21 5.33
N GLU A 40 2.34 -0.18 6.63
CA GLU A 40 3.61 -0.58 7.24
C GLU A 40 3.90 -2.08 7.05
N THR A 41 2.87 -2.94 7.05
CA THR A 41 3.01 -4.37 6.70
C THR A 41 3.64 -4.54 5.33
N PHE A 42 3.15 -3.78 4.36
CA PHE A 42 3.63 -3.88 2.99
C PHE A 42 5.07 -3.35 2.87
N ALA A 43 5.41 -2.27 3.56
CA ALA A 43 6.78 -1.78 3.64
C ALA A 43 7.75 -2.83 4.22
N LEU A 44 7.34 -3.58 5.26
CA LEU A 44 8.13 -4.68 5.80
C LEU A 44 8.30 -5.84 4.82
N LYS A 45 7.28 -6.15 3.99
CA LYS A 45 7.39 -7.17 2.94
C LYS A 45 8.40 -6.79 1.85
N CYS A 46 8.61 -5.50 1.61
CA CYS A 46 9.67 -5.01 0.73
C CYS A 46 11.04 -4.97 1.44
N GLY A 47 11.05 -4.92 2.78
CA GLY A 47 12.26 -4.88 3.60
C GLY A 47 13.06 -6.18 3.55
N GLY A 48 14.39 -6.06 3.53
CA GLY A 48 15.29 -7.22 3.51
C GLY A 48 15.38 -7.96 2.17
N VAL A 49 14.64 -7.52 1.14
CA VAL A 49 14.71 -8.04 -0.22
C VAL A 49 15.68 -7.18 -1.03
N ALA A 50 16.59 -7.83 -1.79
CA ALA A 50 17.50 -7.11 -2.65
C ALA A 50 16.73 -6.32 -3.74
N PRO A 51 17.11 -5.08 -4.08
CA PRO A 51 16.32 -4.24 -4.98
C PRO A 51 16.03 -4.86 -6.36
N ASP A 52 16.98 -5.59 -6.92
CA ASP A 52 16.86 -6.33 -8.18
C ASP A 52 15.80 -7.45 -8.12
N ARG A 53 15.61 -8.05 -6.94
CA ARG A 53 14.62 -9.11 -6.69
C ARG A 53 13.20 -8.59 -6.55
N LEU A 54 13.00 -7.31 -6.23
CA LEU A 54 11.67 -6.73 -6.00
C LEU A 54 10.82 -6.72 -7.29
N SER A 55 11.44 -6.66 -8.46
CA SER A 55 10.76 -6.70 -9.76
C SER A 55 10.45 -8.13 -10.24
N GLU A 56 10.97 -9.16 -9.58
CA GLU A 56 10.77 -10.54 -10.02
C GLU A 56 9.34 -11.04 -9.77
N LYS A 57 8.79 -11.75 -10.76
CA LYS A 57 7.51 -12.46 -10.68
C LYS A 57 7.73 -13.86 -10.14
N GLY A 58 8.05 -13.94 -8.84
CA GLY A 58 8.64 -15.14 -8.21
C GLY A 58 7.70 -16.34 -8.01
N ILE A 59 6.38 -16.18 -8.19
CA ILE A 59 5.38 -17.22 -7.88
C ILE A 59 4.52 -17.52 -9.11
N PRO A 60 4.93 -18.42 -10.02
CA PRO A 60 4.09 -18.81 -11.15
C PRO A 60 2.76 -19.46 -10.71
N PRO A 61 1.63 -19.20 -11.39
CA PRO A 61 1.48 -18.39 -12.61
C PRO A 61 1.24 -16.89 -12.33
N SER A 62 1.39 -16.42 -11.09
CA SER A 62 1.13 -15.03 -10.72
C SER A 62 2.07 -14.07 -11.46
N GLY A 63 1.48 -13.01 -12.03
CA GLY A 63 2.21 -11.90 -12.63
C GLY A 63 2.68 -10.83 -11.63
N LEU A 64 2.39 -11.02 -10.33
CA LEU A 64 2.68 -10.02 -9.31
C LEU A 64 4.17 -10.00 -8.93
N SER A 65 4.69 -8.79 -8.78
CA SER A 65 6.00 -8.52 -8.17
C SER A 65 5.82 -7.48 -7.05
N LEU A 66 6.78 -7.39 -6.12
CA LEU A 66 6.71 -6.39 -5.05
C LEU A 66 6.82 -4.97 -5.61
N HIS A 67 7.66 -4.74 -6.61
CA HIS A 67 7.76 -3.46 -7.30
C HIS A 67 6.43 -3.09 -7.98
N GLY A 68 5.77 -4.01 -8.66
CA GLY A 68 4.47 -3.74 -9.28
C GLY A 68 3.38 -3.46 -8.25
N LEU A 69 3.39 -4.17 -7.12
CA LEU A 69 2.48 -3.89 -6.00
C LEU A 69 2.71 -2.50 -5.40
N VAL A 70 3.95 -2.02 -5.28
CA VAL A 70 4.25 -0.64 -4.83
C VAL A 70 3.61 0.36 -5.80
N ARG A 71 3.79 0.17 -7.11
CA ARG A 71 3.21 1.03 -8.15
C ARG A 71 1.68 1.03 -8.09
N HIS A 72 1.09 -0.16 -8.05
CA HIS A 72 -0.35 -0.33 -7.92
C HIS A 72 -0.92 0.41 -6.71
N LEU A 73 -0.34 0.18 -5.52
CA LEU A 73 -0.79 0.82 -4.29
C LEU A 73 -0.61 2.33 -4.32
N THR A 74 0.43 2.83 -5.00
CA THR A 74 0.61 4.28 -5.23
C THR A 74 -0.56 4.87 -6.02
N GLY A 75 -0.96 4.20 -7.11
CA GLY A 75 -2.13 4.58 -7.90
C GLY A 75 -3.43 4.52 -7.09
N VAL A 76 -3.62 3.47 -6.29
CA VAL A 76 -4.80 3.28 -5.43
C VAL A 76 -4.94 4.40 -4.39
N GLU A 77 -3.85 4.79 -3.72
CA GLU A 77 -3.85 5.90 -2.75
C GLU A 77 -4.26 7.22 -3.43
N ARG A 78 -3.62 7.55 -4.57
CA ARG A 78 -3.93 8.78 -5.32
C ARG A 78 -5.37 8.78 -5.84
N TRP A 79 -5.81 7.68 -6.43
CA TRP A 79 -7.13 7.55 -7.03
C TRP A 79 -8.23 7.76 -5.98
N TRP A 80 -8.22 7.01 -4.89
CA TRP A 80 -9.32 7.07 -3.92
C TRP A 80 -9.32 8.35 -3.10
N PHE A 81 -8.18 8.76 -2.56
CA PHE A 81 -8.16 9.89 -1.63
C PHE A 81 -8.09 11.24 -2.35
N ARG A 82 -7.24 11.38 -3.36
CA ARG A 82 -7.02 12.68 -3.98
C ARG A 82 -7.96 12.94 -5.14
N GLN A 83 -8.10 11.98 -6.06
CA GLN A 83 -8.94 12.17 -7.24
C GLN A 83 -10.42 12.02 -6.92
N GLN A 84 -10.82 10.88 -6.34
CA GLN A 84 -12.24 10.58 -6.08
C GLN A 84 -12.80 11.33 -4.87
N PHE A 85 -12.08 11.33 -3.74
CA PHE A 85 -12.59 11.97 -2.53
C PHE A 85 -12.34 13.48 -2.50
N ALA A 86 -11.10 13.93 -2.75
CA ALA A 86 -10.77 15.36 -2.71
C ALA A 86 -11.03 16.13 -4.01
N GLY A 87 -11.39 15.44 -5.11
CA GLY A 87 -11.72 16.06 -6.39
C GLY A 87 -10.51 16.69 -7.11
N GLU A 88 -9.29 16.28 -6.77
CA GLU A 88 -8.07 16.83 -7.39
C GLU A 88 -7.90 16.31 -8.82
N ASP A 89 -7.70 17.22 -9.78
CA ASP A 89 -7.35 16.89 -11.16
C ASP A 89 -5.85 16.59 -11.26
N LEU A 90 -5.51 15.30 -11.17
CA LEU A 90 -4.14 14.78 -11.19
C LEU A 90 -3.99 13.66 -12.21
N PRO A 91 -2.81 13.53 -12.85
CA PRO A 91 -2.55 12.38 -13.69
C PRO A 91 -2.56 11.08 -12.87
N HIS A 92 -3.05 10.00 -13.49
CA HIS A 92 -2.90 8.64 -12.96
C HIS A 92 -1.41 8.28 -12.85
N LEU A 93 -1.10 7.44 -11.87
CA LEU A 93 0.24 6.89 -11.70
C LEU A 93 0.21 5.40 -12.07
N TYR A 94 1.13 4.99 -12.94
CA TYR A 94 1.32 3.60 -13.35
C TYR A 94 0.04 2.94 -13.91
N TYR A 95 -0.78 3.71 -14.61
CA TYR A 95 -1.98 3.26 -15.29
C TYR A 95 -2.26 4.12 -16.52
N SER A 96 -2.74 3.50 -17.59
CA SER A 96 -3.40 4.17 -18.72
C SER A 96 -4.52 3.28 -19.28
N ASP A 97 -5.48 3.86 -19.99
CA ASP A 97 -6.56 3.06 -20.59
C ASP A 97 -6.05 2.10 -21.67
N ASP A 98 -4.94 2.43 -22.32
CA ASP A 98 -4.26 1.57 -23.31
C ASP A 98 -3.44 0.43 -22.66
N ASP A 99 -3.02 0.62 -21.40
CA ASP A 99 -2.31 -0.38 -20.59
C ASP A 99 -2.80 -0.37 -19.12
N PRO A 100 -3.89 -1.10 -18.83
CA PRO A 100 -4.47 -1.15 -17.48
C PRO A 100 -3.60 -1.86 -16.43
N ASN A 101 -2.59 -2.64 -16.85
CA ASN A 101 -1.68 -3.36 -15.95
C ASN A 101 -0.26 -2.78 -16.01
N GLN A 102 -0.14 -1.51 -16.37
CA GLN A 102 1.16 -0.84 -16.54
C GLN A 102 2.03 -0.94 -15.28
N ASP A 103 1.41 -0.92 -14.10
CA ASP A 103 2.05 -1.16 -12.80
C ASP A 103 2.78 -2.51 -12.70
N PHE A 104 2.32 -3.56 -13.39
CA PHE A 104 2.93 -4.90 -13.37
C PHE A 104 3.67 -5.30 -14.65
N ASP A 105 3.30 -4.73 -15.80
CA ASP A 105 3.86 -5.10 -17.10
C ASP A 105 5.06 -4.22 -17.49
N THR A 106 5.10 -2.99 -16.99
CA THR A 106 6.17 -2.02 -17.24
C THR A 106 6.88 -1.71 -15.92
N LEU A 107 7.91 -2.51 -15.59
CA LEU A 107 8.66 -2.45 -14.31
C LEU A 107 10.06 -1.84 -14.43
N ASP A 108 10.33 -1.10 -15.50
CA ASP A 108 11.56 -0.31 -15.65
C ASP A 108 11.61 0.84 -14.63
N GLY A 109 12.83 1.23 -14.22
CA GLY A 109 13.04 2.32 -13.26
C GLY A 109 13.43 1.84 -11.86
N ASP A 110 13.61 2.79 -10.94
CA ASP A 110 14.12 2.54 -9.60
C ASP A 110 12.98 2.21 -8.61
N VAL A 111 13.06 1.04 -7.98
CA VAL A 111 12.06 0.59 -6.99
C VAL A 111 12.09 1.41 -5.70
N GLY A 112 13.25 1.99 -5.36
CA GLY A 112 13.39 2.90 -4.22
C GLY A 112 12.63 4.21 -4.45
N GLU A 113 12.69 4.74 -5.67
CA GLU A 113 11.88 5.88 -6.10
C GLU A 113 10.38 5.54 -6.05
N ALA A 114 9.96 4.40 -6.59
CA ALA A 114 8.57 3.96 -6.51
C ALA A 114 8.08 3.86 -5.05
N LEU A 115 8.91 3.32 -4.14
CA LEU A 115 8.62 3.27 -2.71
C LEU A 115 8.53 4.66 -2.07
N ALA A 116 9.34 5.62 -2.51
CA ALA A 116 9.27 7.00 -2.03
C ALA A 116 7.99 7.71 -2.50
N VAL A 117 7.62 7.55 -3.77
CA VAL A 117 6.37 8.10 -4.32
C VAL A 117 5.16 7.49 -3.59
N TRP A 118 5.14 6.17 -3.40
CA TRP A 118 4.09 5.49 -2.64
C TRP A 118 3.93 6.09 -1.23
N ARG A 119 5.03 6.27 -0.50
CA ARG A 119 5.00 6.87 0.85
C ARG A 119 4.43 8.30 0.83
N SER A 120 4.81 9.10 -0.17
CA SER A 120 4.28 10.46 -0.35
C SER A 120 2.78 10.47 -0.63
N GLU A 121 2.26 9.49 -1.38
CA GLU A 121 0.81 9.36 -1.61
C GLU A 121 0.08 8.85 -0.35
N CYS A 122 0.69 7.98 0.46
CA CYS A 122 0.15 7.62 1.78
C CYS A 122 0.06 8.83 2.73
N GLU A 123 1.07 9.70 2.73
CA GLU A 123 1.05 10.96 3.51
C GLU A 123 -0.04 11.90 3.03
N SER A 124 -0.17 12.05 1.71
CA SER A 124 -1.24 12.87 1.10
C SER A 124 -2.62 12.33 1.46
N SER A 125 -2.79 11.00 1.40
CA SER A 125 -4.03 10.32 1.79
C SER A 125 -4.37 10.52 3.26
N ARG A 126 -3.37 10.48 4.16
CA ARG A 126 -3.56 10.83 5.58
C ARG A 126 -4.01 12.28 5.76
N ALA A 127 -3.41 13.21 5.01
CA ALA A 127 -3.80 14.61 5.06
C ALA A 127 -5.25 14.82 4.59
N VAL A 128 -5.67 14.17 3.50
CA VAL A 128 -7.06 14.21 3.02
C VAL A 128 -8.01 13.72 4.10
N VAL A 129 -7.74 12.54 4.69
CA VAL A 129 -8.59 11.96 5.73
C VAL A 129 -8.66 12.84 6.98
N ALA A 130 -7.53 13.41 7.41
CA ALA A 130 -7.49 14.28 8.59
C ALA A 130 -8.28 15.58 8.40
N ASN A 131 -8.39 16.08 7.17
CA ASN A 131 -9.16 17.28 6.84
C ASN A 131 -10.64 17.01 6.54
N ALA A 132 -11.05 15.75 6.38
CA ALA A 132 -12.45 15.39 6.18
C ALA A 132 -13.27 15.68 7.44
N ALA A 133 -14.35 16.47 7.29
CA ALA A 133 -15.15 16.96 8.42
C ALA A 133 -15.83 15.82 9.22
N SER A 134 -16.20 14.73 8.53
CA SER A 134 -16.77 13.52 9.12
C SER A 134 -16.54 12.32 8.21
N LEU A 135 -16.82 11.11 8.69
CA LEU A 135 -16.81 9.89 7.86
C LEU A 135 -18.02 9.81 6.90
N GLU A 136 -19.04 10.64 7.12
CA GLU A 136 -20.22 10.75 6.24
C GLU A 136 -19.98 11.67 5.04
N GLN A 137 -18.85 12.37 5.00
CA GLN A 137 -18.50 13.22 3.86
C GLN A 137 -18.30 12.33 2.62
N THR A 138 -18.97 12.68 1.52
CA THR A 138 -18.76 12.02 0.22
C THR A 138 -17.76 12.81 -0.62
N GLY A 139 -17.08 12.11 -1.52
CA GLY A 139 -16.27 12.75 -2.57
C GLY A 139 -17.12 13.61 -3.52
N THR A 140 -16.44 14.41 -4.33
CA THR A 140 -17.03 15.32 -5.32
C THR A 140 -16.91 14.81 -6.73
#